data_AF-A0A151ZIG6-F1
#
_entry.id   AF-A0A151ZIG6-F1
#
_cell.length_a   1.000
_cell.length_b   1.000
_cell.length_c   1.000
_cell.angle_alpha   90.00
_cell.angle_beta   90.00
_cell.angle_gamma   90.00
#
_symmetry.space_group_name_H-M   'P 1'
#
loop_
_entity.id
_entity.type
_entity.pdbx_description
1 polymer ?
#
loop_
_entity_poly.entity_id
_entity_poly.type
_entity_poly.pdbx_seq_one_letter_code
_entity_poly.pdbx_strand_id
1 'polypeptide(L)'
;MDVIASIREYINKMLEGIKGMKVLVLDKETAGIVSMVYTQSEILQKEVFLFEKIDTENREKMHHMKGVYFARPTQDNINYITDELKEPKYNGYHLFFTNILSGIHLDEIAKADEQDVVVEVQEFFGDYFAVNTELFTLNIPGLLSKRSTAWTHNQNRVVDGILAAVLSLKQKPIIRYSFNSETTKYLAEKLADRFNREKTLFDFRKKNESLLLILDRKDDPVTPLLHQWTYQAMVHELCGGIHNNRVTLPSKAKNPDADIILSPEHDSFYKDNLRQNFGELGVKIKELVDQYQDRYNTTSGKIKTIDDMKKFIENYPNFQKSSSTASKHVSLMDEMSNIITRDSLMPVSEVQQELACNDNHNAVLQTMSHLFKDEDSNGGHLNVTTRDKLVMAIIYCLRYEAKSWDMKQTLSSIGFSSTDISMIDQILMYAGSTQREGQLFGSSNFYQAAIQVVERGLKGVENIFCQHKPLLHGILESFAVNKLSDKSYPYLTNSRDRPTDIIIFICGGATYEEAVTINNFNNKYNGQFRAVLGGTTILNTKQFLQDIENLKK
;
A
#
# COMPACT_ATOMS: atom_id res chain seq x y z
N MET A 1 -13.23 12.19 -2.25
CA MET A 1 -12.15 11.86 -1.31
C MET A 1 -11.12 11.14 -2.17
N ASP A 2 -10.12 11.88 -2.65
CA ASP A 2 -9.16 11.41 -3.64
C ASP A 2 -7.77 11.89 -3.22
N VAL A 3 -6.92 10.96 -2.81
CA VAL A 3 -5.61 11.29 -2.27
C VAL A 3 -4.61 11.72 -3.34
N ILE A 4 -4.73 11.20 -4.57
CA ILE A 4 -3.89 11.60 -5.70
C ILE A 4 -4.21 13.03 -6.10
N ALA A 5 -5.50 13.33 -6.31
CA ALA A 5 -5.95 14.66 -6.67
C ALA A 5 -5.56 15.71 -5.61
N SER A 6 -5.58 15.33 -4.33
CA SER A 6 -5.20 16.24 -3.23
C SER A 6 -3.72 16.60 -3.27
N ILE A 7 -2.81 15.63 -3.50
CA ILE A 7 -1.38 15.93 -3.65
C ILE A 7 -1.13 16.74 -4.93
N ARG A 8 -1.78 16.39 -6.04
CA ARG A 8 -1.68 17.16 -7.29
C ARG A 8 -2.16 18.60 -7.12
N GLU A 9 -3.22 18.85 -6.35
CA GLU A 9 -3.69 20.21 -6.04
C GLU A 9 -2.60 21.04 -5.35
N TYR A 10 -1.89 20.47 -4.35
CA TYR A 10 -0.79 21.16 -3.68
C TYR A 10 0.38 21.45 -4.61
N ILE A 11 0.85 20.45 -5.37
CA ILE A 11 1.99 20.62 -6.28
C ILE A 11 1.64 21.61 -7.41
N ASN A 12 0.41 21.59 -7.94
CA ASN A 12 -0.02 22.57 -8.93
C ASN A 12 0.02 23.99 -8.35
N LYS A 13 -0.54 24.21 -7.16
CA LYS A 13 -0.50 25.54 -6.52
C LYS A 13 0.93 26.02 -6.27
N MET A 14 1.80 25.11 -5.82
CA MET A 14 3.22 25.37 -5.62
C MET A 14 3.91 25.88 -6.89
N LEU A 15 3.73 25.15 -8.00
CA LEU A 15 4.49 25.38 -9.22
C LEU A 15 3.87 26.47 -10.11
N GLU A 16 2.55 26.61 -10.14
CA GLU A 16 1.85 27.59 -10.97
C GLU A 16 1.82 29.00 -10.36
N GLY A 17 1.93 29.11 -9.03
CA GLY A 17 2.04 30.41 -8.35
C GLY A 17 3.34 31.14 -8.68
N ILE A 18 4.38 30.40 -9.08
CA ILE A 18 5.71 30.92 -9.36
C ILE A 18 5.88 31.02 -10.88
N LYS A 19 6.28 32.18 -11.39
CA LYS A 19 6.55 32.36 -12.84
C LYS A 19 8.04 32.30 -13.15
N GLY A 20 8.39 31.76 -14.32
CA GLY A 20 9.76 31.76 -14.85
C GLY A 20 10.50 30.44 -14.62
N MET A 21 11.80 30.41 -14.90
CA MET A 21 12.59 29.17 -14.82
C MET A 21 12.82 28.73 -13.36
N LYS A 22 12.43 27.49 -13.05
CA LYS A 22 12.45 26.94 -11.68
C LYS A 22 13.40 25.74 -11.58
N VAL A 23 14.06 25.62 -10.43
CA VAL A 23 14.69 24.40 -9.95
C VAL A 23 13.82 23.85 -8.83
N LEU A 24 13.35 22.60 -8.95
CA LEU A 24 12.61 21.92 -7.89
C LEU A 24 13.58 21.14 -7.01
N VAL A 25 13.75 21.58 -5.78
CA VAL A 25 14.63 20.98 -4.78
C VAL A 25 13.79 20.13 -3.83
N LEU A 26 14.11 18.84 -3.74
CA LEU A 26 13.33 17.85 -3.01
C LEU A 26 14.20 17.13 -2.00
N ASP A 27 13.62 16.72 -0.87
CA ASP A 27 14.25 15.73 -0.01
C ASP A 27 13.95 14.31 -0.48
N LYS A 28 14.51 13.32 0.22
CA LYS A 28 14.33 11.90 -0.12
C LYS A 28 12.86 11.46 -0.12
N GLU A 29 12.05 11.94 0.82
CA GLU A 29 10.63 11.58 0.93
C GLU A 29 9.79 12.34 -0.11
N THR A 30 9.96 13.65 -0.21
CA THR A 30 9.18 14.48 -1.13
C THR A 30 9.46 14.17 -2.59
N ALA A 31 10.69 13.78 -2.94
CA ALA A 31 11.01 13.25 -4.26
C ALA A 31 10.13 12.03 -4.61
N GLY A 32 9.95 11.12 -3.65
CA GLY A 32 9.09 9.97 -3.79
C GLY A 32 7.61 10.37 -3.90
N ILE A 33 7.13 11.27 -3.05
CA ILE A 33 5.73 11.76 -3.07
C ILE A 33 5.39 12.40 -4.42
N VAL A 34 6.27 13.26 -4.94
CA VAL A 34 6.09 13.90 -6.26
C VAL A 34 6.10 12.86 -7.38
N SER A 35 7.04 11.89 -7.34
CA SER A 35 7.14 10.84 -8.37
C SER A 35 5.92 9.93 -8.47
N MET A 36 5.12 9.83 -7.41
CA MET A 36 3.90 9.02 -7.41
C MET A 36 2.80 9.63 -8.26
N VAL A 37 2.75 10.96 -8.36
CA VAL A 37 1.63 11.68 -8.94
C VAL A 37 2.00 12.55 -10.14
N TYR A 38 3.28 12.74 -10.47
CA TYR A 38 3.72 13.45 -11.66
C TYR A 38 4.82 12.73 -12.41
N THR A 39 4.77 12.82 -13.74
CA THR A 39 5.92 12.56 -14.61
C THR A 39 6.85 13.77 -14.71
N GLN A 40 8.10 13.52 -15.10
CA GLN A 40 9.05 14.60 -15.44
C GLN A 40 8.50 15.49 -16.57
N SER A 41 7.82 14.92 -17.57
CA SER A 41 7.23 15.67 -18.67
C SER A 41 6.14 16.64 -18.22
N GLU A 42 5.26 16.24 -17.30
CA GLU A 42 4.24 17.13 -16.74
C GLU A 42 4.84 18.24 -15.89
N ILE A 43 5.89 17.95 -15.11
CA ILE A 43 6.56 18.97 -14.29
C ILE A 43 7.32 19.98 -15.17
N LEU A 44 7.94 19.52 -16.27
CA LEU A 44 8.61 20.40 -17.23
C LEU A 44 7.64 21.40 -17.86
N GLN A 45 6.39 21.00 -18.13
CA GLN A 45 5.34 21.90 -18.62
C GLN A 45 4.99 23.02 -17.62
N LYS A 46 5.43 22.89 -16.35
CA LYS A 46 5.28 23.90 -15.30
C LYS A 46 6.55 24.74 -15.11
N GLU A 47 7.41 24.83 -16.12
CA GLU A 47 8.64 25.63 -16.14
C GLU A 47 9.70 25.19 -15.11
N VAL A 48 9.62 23.93 -14.66
CA VAL A 48 10.66 23.31 -13.82
C VAL A 48 11.63 22.58 -14.74
N PHE A 49 12.85 23.10 -14.86
CA PHE A 49 13.85 22.59 -15.79
C PHE A 49 14.85 21.66 -15.14
N LEU A 50 15.05 21.79 -13.82
CA LEU A 50 16.02 21.02 -13.06
C LEU A 50 15.38 20.47 -11.79
N PHE A 51 15.81 19.26 -11.44
CA PHE A 51 15.46 18.59 -10.19
C PHE A 51 16.75 18.40 -9.40
N GLU A 52 16.73 18.83 -8.16
CA GLU A 52 17.87 18.71 -7.26
C GLU A 52 17.43 18.02 -5.97
N LYS A 53 18.35 17.30 -5.35
CA LYS A 53 18.16 16.87 -3.98
C LYS A 53 18.66 17.94 -3.02
N ILE A 54 17.99 18.07 -1.89
CA ILE A 54 18.32 19.07 -0.87
C ILE A 54 19.70 18.84 -0.26
N ASP A 55 20.14 17.57 -0.19
CA ASP A 55 21.43 17.12 0.34
C ASP A 55 22.55 17.11 -0.72
N THR A 56 22.27 17.52 -1.97
CA THR A 56 23.30 17.65 -3.01
C THR A 56 24.28 18.77 -2.66
N GLU A 57 25.52 18.39 -2.35
CA GLU A 57 26.64 19.32 -2.19
C GLU A 57 27.11 19.88 -3.54
N ASN A 58 27.72 21.08 -3.53
CA ASN A 58 28.36 21.71 -4.70
C ASN A 58 27.44 21.96 -5.92
N ARG A 59 26.15 22.25 -5.69
CA ARG A 59 25.23 22.71 -6.74
C ARG A 59 25.76 23.97 -7.44
N GLU A 60 25.56 24.06 -8.76
CA GLU A 60 25.99 25.21 -9.56
C GLU A 60 25.20 26.48 -9.20
N LYS A 61 25.88 27.64 -9.23
CA LYS A 61 25.23 28.94 -9.02
C LYS A 61 24.45 29.33 -10.27
N MET A 62 23.14 29.45 -10.14
CA MET A 62 22.20 29.73 -11.23
C MET A 62 21.26 30.87 -10.85
N HIS A 63 21.79 32.09 -10.75
CA HIS A 63 21.03 33.29 -10.37
C HIS A 63 19.91 33.69 -11.36
N HIS A 64 19.78 33.04 -12.52
CA HIS A 64 18.64 33.24 -13.41
C HIS A 64 17.44 32.34 -13.05
N MET A 65 17.64 31.39 -12.13
CA MET A 65 16.65 30.41 -11.69
C MET A 65 16.05 30.79 -10.33
N LYS A 66 14.84 30.27 -10.07
CA LYS A 66 14.19 30.29 -8.75
C LYS A 66 14.24 28.91 -8.11
N GLY A 67 14.60 28.85 -6.83
CA GLY A 67 14.59 27.61 -6.05
C GLY A 67 13.22 27.36 -5.46
N VAL A 68 12.56 26.29 -5.87
CA VAL A 68 11.31 25.80 -5.27
C VAL A 68 11.65 24.62 -4.38
N TYR A 69 11.62 24.82 -3.06
CA TYR A 69 11.95 23.79 -2.09
C TYR A 69 10.66 23.14 -1.62
N PHE A 70 10.54 21.83 -1.81
CA PHE A 70 9.45 21.04 -1.22
C PHE A 70 10.05 19.96 -0.34
N ALA A 71 9.96 20.16 0.97
CA ALA A 71 10.67 19.33 1.95
C ALA A 71 9.84 19.10 3.22
N ARG A 72 10.16 18.05 3.96
CA ARG A 72 9.61 17.82 5.30
C ARG A 72 10.26 18.79 6.31
N PRO A 73 9.55 19.26 7.35
CA PRO A 73 10.10 20.17 8.35
C PRO A 73 10.97 19.44 9.40
N THR A 74 11.96 18.66 8.96
CA THR A 74 12.92 17.96 9.82
C THR A 74 14.15 18.83 10.09
N GLN A 75 14.83 18.65 11.23
CA GLN A 75 16.01 19.46 11.56
C GLN A 75 17.09 19.37 10.47
N ASP A 76 17.32 18.19 9.89
CA ASP A 76 18.30 18.02 8.81
C ASP A 76 17.96 18.89 7.59
N ASN A 77 16.68 18.89 7.17
CA ASN A 77 16.23 19.72 6.06
C ASN A 77 16.33 21.22 6.38
N ILE A 78 16.02 21.62 7.61
CA ILE A 78 16.19 23.00 8.05
C ILE A 78 17.67 23.40 7.98
N ASN A 79 18.58 22.54 8.45
CA ASN A 79 20.02 22.79 8.37
C ASN A 79 20.47 22.99 6.91
N TYR A 80 20.06 22.09 5.99
CA TYR A 80 20.38 22.23 4.56
C TYR A 80 19.85 23.53 3.95
N ILE A 81 18.63 23.96 4.32
CA ILE A 81 18.07 25.24 3.88
C ILE A 81 18.89 26.40 4.46
N THR A 82 19.20 26.39 5.76
CA THR A 82 19.97 27.48 6.38
C THR A 82 21.38 27.60 5.80
N ASP A 83 22.02 26.48 5.47
CA ASP A 83 23.34 26.49 4.84
C ASP A 83 23.29 27.01 3.40
N GLU A 84 22.24 26.68 2.65
CA GLU A 84 22.01 27.26 1.32
C GLU A 84 21.76 28.78 1.37
N LEU A 85 21.00 29.27 2.37
CA LEU A 85 20.67 30.69 2.47
C LEU A 85 21.89 31.57 2.84
N LYS A 86 22.91 31.01 3.49
CA LYS A 86 24.18 31.71 3.74
C LYS A 86 24.94 32.03 2.44
N GLU A 87 24.88 31.12 1.46
CA GLU A 87 25.49 31.29 0.15
C GLU A 87 24.50 30.95 -0.98
N PRO A 88 23.53 31.84 -1.26
CA PRO A 88 22.41 31.51 -2.12
C PRO A 88 22.86 31.30 -3.58
N LYS A 89 22.44 30.17 -4.14
CA LYS A 89 22.70 29.76 -5.53
C LYS A 89 21.65 30.25 -6.52
N TYR A 90 20.44 30.54 -6.05
CA TYR A 90 19.30 31.00 -6.85
C TYR A 90 18.93 32.46 -6.51
N ASN A 91 18.14 33.09 -7.36
CA ASN A 91 17.72 34.50 -7.18
C ASN A 91 16.50 34.66 -6.25
N GLY A 92 15.83 33.57 -5.90
CA GLY A 92 14.72 33.60 -4.96
C GLY A 92 14.33 32.21 -4.52
N TYR A 93 13.92 32.08 -3.26
CA TYR A 93 13.59 30.82 -2.61
C TYR A 93 12.13 30.80 -2.21
N HIS A 94 11.43 29.78 -2.67
CA HIS A 94 10.05 29.51 -2.31
C HIS A 94 10.04 28.22 -1.49
N LEU A 95 9.78 28.33 -0.19
CA LEU A 95 9.92 27.24 0.77
C LEU A 95 8.54 26.63 1.07
N PHE A 96 8.36 25.37 0.71
CA PHE A 96 7.12 24.62 0.93
C PHE A 96 7.39 23.43 1.84
N PHE A 97 6.71 23.38 2.98
CA PHE A 97 6.88 22.30 3.95
C PHE A 97 5.72 21.31 3.89
N THR A 98 6.01 20.00 3.97
CA THR A 98 4.96 18.95 3.90
C THR A 98 4.03 18.91 5.11
N ASN A 99 4.40 19.59 6.20
CA ASN A 99 3.70 19.59 7.48
C ASN A 99 3.93 20.92 8.23
N ILE A 100 3.39 21.00 9.44
CA ILE A 100 3.49 22.19 10.31
C ILE A 100 4.95 22.52 10.59
N LEU A 101 5.35 23.75 10.27
CA LEU A 101 6.66 24.30 10.57
C LEU A 101 6.67 24.90 11.97
N SER A 102 7.62 24.50 12.81
CA SER A 102 7.73 25.05 14.17
C SER A 102 8.22 26.51 14.13
N GLY A 103 7.82 27.31 15.12
CA GLY A 103 8.33 28.69 15.25
C GLY A 103 9.86 28.75 15.39
N ILE A 104 10.47 27.74 16.02
CA ILE A 104 11.94 27.62 16.15
C ILE A 104 12.59 27.46 14.78
N HIS A 105 12.05 26.56 13.94
CA HIS A 105 12.58 26.37 12.58
C HIS A 105 12.40 27.61 11.71
N LEU A 106 11.27 28.32 11.85
CA LEU A 106 11.04 29.57 11.14
C LEU A 106 12.06 30.65 11.54
N ASP A 107 12.34 30.78 12.85
CA ASP A 107 13.36 31.70 13.37
C ASP A 107 14.78 31.34 12.89
N GLU A 108 15.10 30.04 12.77
CA GLU A 108 16.38 29.57 12.23
C GLU A 108 16.55 29.95 10.76
N ILE A 109 15.52 29.72 9.94
CA ILE A 109 15.52 30.12 8.52
C ILE A 109 15.64 31.64 8.40
N ALA A 110 14.87 32.40 9.18
CA ALA A 110 14.88 33.86 9.14
C ALA A 110 16.25 34.45 9.52
N LYS A 111 16.95 33.86 10.48
CA LYS A 111 18.31 34.29 10.86
C LYS A 111 19.35 33.97 9.79
N ALA A 112 19.16 32.90 9.03
CA ALA A 112 20.09 32.48 7.99
C ALA A 112 19.93 33.28 6.68
N ASP A 113 18.75 33.86 6.44
CA ASP A 113 18.45 34.67 5.25
C ASP A 113 19.00 36.10 5.35
N GLU A 114 20.32 36.26 5.48
CA GLU A 114 20.96 37.59 5.55
C GLU A 114 20.86 38.39 4.24
N GLN A 115 20.49 37.74 3.14
CA GLN A 115 20.42 38.33 1.80
C GLN A 115 18.98 38.61 1.33
N ASP A 116 17.98 38.40 2.19
CA ASP A 116 16.55 38.61 1.91
C ASP A 116 16.07 37.90 0.62
N VAL A 117 16.54 36.66 0.40
CA VAL A 117 16.24 35.88 -0.82
C VAL A 117 15.02 34.97 -0.66
N VAL A 118 14.52 34.75 0.56
CA VAL A 118 13.29 33.97 0.78
C VAL A 118 12.07 34.82 0.40
N VAL A 119 11.33 34.34 -0.60
CA VAL A 119 10.16 35.04 -1.15
C VAL A 119 8.88 34.63 -0.42
N GLU A 120 8.73 33.34 -0.11
CA GLU A 120 7.57 32.81 0.59
C GLU A 120 7.89 31.55 1.38
N VAL A 121 7.12 31.34 2.45
CA VAL A 121 7.11 30.12 3.25
C VAL A 121 5.67 29.66 3.38
N GLN A 122 5.35 28.44 2.92
CA GLN A 122 4.01 27.89 3.01
C GLN A 122 4.02 26.42 3.48
N GLU A 123 2.94 26.01 4.12
CA GLU A 123 2.71 24.63 4.56
C GLU A 123 1.73 23.94 3.61
N PHE A 124 2.19 22.89 2.93
CA PHE A 124 1.36 22.04 2.08
C PHE A 124 1.34 20.63 2.65
N PHE A 125 0.18 20.20 3.12
CA PHE A 125 -0.03 18.93 3.83
C PHE A 125 0.00 17.69 2.92
N GLY A 126 1.05 17.56 2.10
CA GLY A 126 1.33 16.41 1.26
C GLY A 126 2.46 15.55 1.82
N ASP A 127 2.25 14.93 2.99
CA ASP A 127 3.28 14.16 3.73
C ASP A 127 3.08 12.64 3.66
N TYR A 128 2.54 12.15 2.54
CA TYR A 128 2.24 10.75 2.28
C TYR A 128 2.33 10.41 0.78
N PHE A 129 2.51 9.14 0.46
CA PHE A 129 2.58 8.63 -0.90
C PHE A 129 1.18 8.22 -1.37
N ALA A 130 0.63 8.93 -2.36
CA ALA A 130 -0.68 8.61 -2.94
C ALA A 130 -0.52 7.49 -3.99
N VAL A 131 -0.98 6.28 -3.66
CA VAL A 131 -0.75 5.06 -4.47
C VAL A 131 -1.87 4.86 -5.48
N ASN A 132 -3.12 4.87 -5.00
CA ASN A 132 -4.33 4.87 -5.82
C ASN A 132 -5.22 6.03 -5.36
N THR A 133 -6.30 6.34 -6.08
CA THR A 133 -7.29 7.37 -5.69
C THR A 133 -7.78 7.21 -4.24
N GLU A 134 -7.94 5.97 -3.77
CA GLU A 134 -8.43 5.62 -2.44
C GLU A 134 -7.39 4.92 -1.54
N LEU A 135 -6.09 4.96 -1.90
CA LEU A 135 -5.02 4.30 -1.15
C LEU A 135 -3.79 5.20 -1.00
N PHE A 136 -3.33 5.39 0.23
CA PHE A 136 -2.05 6.03 0.52
C PHE A 136 -1.18 5.20 1.46
N THR A 137 0.11 5.52 1.50
CA THR A 137 1.08 4.91 2.41
C THR A 137 2.04 5.96 2.95
N LEU A 138 2.53 5.74 4.17
CA LEU A 138 3.62 6.56 4.71
C LEU A 138 5.01 6.03 4.31
N ASN A 139 5.06 4.83 3.73
CA ASN A 139 6.28 4.14 3.31
C ASN A 139 7.29 3.89 4.45
N ILE A 140 6.77 3.48 5.62
CA ILE A 140 7.54 3.19 6.84
C ILE A 140 7.31 1.73 7.23
N PRO A 141 8.23 0.81 6.85
CA PRO A 141 8.13 -0.61 7.21
C PRO A 141 8.49 -0.85 8.69
N GLY A 142 8.19 -2.05 9.22
CA GLY A 142 8.65 -2.47 10.54
C GLY A 142 7.89 -1.90 11.74
N LEU A 143 6.67 -1.38 11.51
CA LEU A 143 5.87 -0.69 12.55
C LEU A 143 4.74 -1.56 13.14
N LEU A 144 4.92 -2.88 13.22
CA LEU A 144 3.91 -3.80 13.73
C LEU A 144 3.56 -3.59 15.21
N SER A 145 4.50 -3.14 16.03
CA SER A 145 4.30 -2.98 17.48
C SER A 145 4.90 -1.69 18.00
N LYS A 146 4.16 -1.00 18.88
CA LYS A 146 4.65 0.18 19.62
C LYS A 146 5.92 -0.06 20.43
N ARG A 147 6.20 -1.32 20.80
CA ARG A 147 7.37 -1.70 21.58
C ARG A 147 8.65 -1.77 20.75
N SER A 148 8.56 -1.73 19.42
CA SER A 148 9.74 -1.80 18.56
C SER A 148 10.54 -0.49 18.60
N THR A 149 11.86 -0.63 18.40
CA THR A 149 12.77 0.52 18.21
C THR A 149 12.35 1.35 16.98
N ALA A 150 11.93 0.68 15.91
CA ALA A 150 11.41 1.31 14.71
C ALA A 150 10.21 2.22 15.00
N TRP A 151 9.26 1.78 15.84
CA TRP A 151 8.14 2.61 16.26
C TRP A 151 8.58 3.84 17.04
N THR A 152 9.48 3.67 18.01
CA THR A 152 9.94 4.77 18.86
C THR A 152 10.53 5.92 18.04
N HIS A 153 11.30 5.59 17.00
CA HIS A 153 11.88 6.58 16.09
C HIS A 153 10.85 7.21 15.11
N ASN A 154 9.80 6.49 14.74
CA ASN A 154 8.88 6.89 13.67
C ASN A 154 7.48 7.33 14.14
N GLN A 155 7.16 7.25 15.43
CA GLN A 155 5.81 7.56 15.94
C GLN A 155 5.32 8.97 15.56
N ASN A 156 6.19 9.98 15.62
CA ASN A 156 5.84 11.35 15.24
C ASN A 156 5.61 11.45 13.73
N ARG A 157 6.45 10.78 12.93
CA ARG A 157 6.28 10.69 11.48
C ARG A 157 4.93 10.08 11.09
N VAL A 158 4.46 9.08 11.84
CA VAL A 158 3.14 8.46 11.62
C VAL A 158 2.01 9.45 11.91
N VAL A 159 2.07 10.14 13.05
CA VAL A 159 1.10 11.18 13.43
C VAL A 159 1.05 12.30 12.38
N ASP A 160 2.22 12.78 11.96
CA ASP A 160 2.37 13.84 10.96
C ASP A 160 1.81 13.41 9.60
N GLY A 161 2.06 12.17 9.17
CA GLY A 161 1.53 11.63 7.92
C GLY A 161 0.01 11.48 7.91
N ILE A 162 -0.58 11.01 9.02
CA ILE A 162 -2.04 10.91 9.17
C ILE A 162 -2.66 12.31 9.22
N LEU A 163 -2.07 13.24 9.98
CA LEU A 163 -2.50 14.64 10.02
C LEU A 163 -2.52 15.24 8.60
N ALA A 164 -1.45 15.03 7.83
CA ALA A 164 -1.35 15.53 6.48
C ALA A 164 -2.43 14.95 5.56
N ALA A 165 -2.68 13.64 5.62
CA ALA A 165 -3.76 12.99 4.85
C ALA A 165 -5.15 13.53 5.20
N VAL A 166 -5.41 13.81 6.48
CA VAL A 166 -6.69 14.37 6.91
C VAL A 166 -6.86 15.81 6.41
N LEU A 167 -5.81 16.64 6.54
CA LEU A 167 -5.83 18.04 6.09
C LEU A 167 -5.90 18.16 4.56
N SER A 168 -5.17 17.33 3.82
CA SER A 168 -5.19 17.32 2.35
C SER A 168 -6.58 16.99 1.80
N LEU A 169 -7.27 16.04 2.44
CA LEU A 169 -8.65 15.66 2.13
C LEU A 169 -9.69 16.66 2.67
N LYS A 170 -9.25 17.71 3.39
CA LYS A 170 -10.09 18.74 4.01
C LYS A 170 -11.16 18.13 4.92
N GLN A 171 -10.78 17.16 5.74
CA GLN A 171 -11.65 16.43 6.66
C GLN A 171 -11.38 16.81 8.12
N LYS A 172 -12.42 16.85 8.94
CA LYS A 172 -12.31 16.99 10.40
C LYS A 172 -12.94 15.76 11.06
N PRO A 173 -12.18 14.67 11.23
CA PRO A 173 -12.78 13.40 11.60
C PRO A 173 -12.98 13.25 13.10
N ILE A 174 -14.06 12.56 13.48
CA ILE A 174 -14.11 11.86 14.77
C ILE A 174 -13.19 10.65 14.72
N ILE A 175 -12.63 10.25 15.86
CA ILE A 175 -11.66 9.14 15.91
C ILE A 175 -12.30 7.92 16.56
N ARG A 176 -12.21 6.77 15.89
CA ARG A 176 -12.41 5.44 16.45
C ARG A 176 -11.12 4.62 16.28
N TYR A 177 -10.89 3.65 17.15
CA TYR A 177 -9.67 2.84 17.12
C TYR A 177 -9.89 1.42 17.63
N SER A 178 -9.10 0.43 17.21
CA SER A 178 -9.15 -0.94 17.78
C SER A 178 -8.81 -0.91 19.27
N PHE A 179 -9.75 -1.28 20.15
CA PHE A 179 -9.61 -1.10 21.60
C PHE A 179 -8.48 -1.93 22.20
N ASN A 180 -8.34 -3.20 21.80
CA ASN A 180 -7.29 -4.10 22.31
C ASN A 180 -5.87 -3.75 21.84
N SER A 181 -5.65 -2.66 21.08
CA SER A 181 -4.32 -2.22 20.67
C SER A 181 -3.83 -0.98 21.43
N GLU A 182 -2.73 -1.13 22.17
CA GLU A 182 -2.00 -0.01 22.78
C GLU A 182 -1.47 0.97 21.73
N THR A 183 -1.12 0.45 20.54
CA THR A 183 -0.59 1.23 19.41
C THR A 183 -1.65 2.17 18.85
N THR A 184 -2.85 1.64 18.56
CA THR A 184 -3.94 2.43 17.97
C THR A 184 -4.50 3.44 18.97
N LYS A 185 -4.63 3.05 20.26
CA LYS A 185 -5.04 3.97 21.33
C LYS A 185 -4.07 5.15 21.46
N TYR A 186 -2.77 4.87 21.47
CA TYR A 186 -1.75 5.91 21.53
C TYR A 186 -1.84 6.87 20.34
N LEU A 187 -1.95 6.36 19.11
CA LEU A 187 -2.10 7.21 17.94
C LEU A 187 -3.40 8.03 17.99
N ALA A 188 -4.51 7.42 18.40
CA ALA A 188 -5.80 8.09 18.53
C ALA A 188 -5.72 9.28 19.48
N GLU A 189 -5.14 9.09 20.67
CA GLU A 189 -4.92 10.14 21.68
C GLU A 189 -4.00 11.25 21.13
N LYS A 190 -2.86 10.89 20.52
CA LYS A 190 -1.93 11.88 19.95
C LYS A 190 -2.52 12.69 18.80
N LEU A 191 -3.32 12.05 17.94
CA LEU A 191 -4.00 12.73 16.85
C LEU A 191 -5.12 13.63 17.37
N ALA A 192 -5.89 13.20 18.36
CA ALA A 192 -6.89 14.04 19.00
C ALA A 192 -6.25 15.29 19.64
N ASP A 193 -5.14 15.14 20.35
CA ASP A 193 -4.37 16.25 20.90
C ASP A 193 -3.91 17.21 19.80
N ARG A 194 -3.36 16.67 18.71
CA ARG A 194 -2.89 17.47 17.57
C ARG A 194 -4.04 18.20 16.88
N PHE A 195 -5.15 17.53 16.60
CA PHE A 195 -6.35 18.16 16.01
C PHE A 195 -6.91 19.25 16.92
N ASN A 196 -6.83 19.07 18.24
CA ASN A 196 -7.28 20.05 19.21
C ASN A 196 -6.36 21.26 19.33
N ARG A 197 -5.05 21.09 19.16
CA ARG A 197 -4.08 22.19 19.17
C ARG A 197 -4.20 23.02 17.89
N GLU A 198 -4.35 22.35 16.75
CA GLU A 198 -4.36 22.99 15.43
C GLU A 198 -5.78 23.22 14.90
N LYS A 199 -6.76 23.47 15.79
CA LYS A 199 -8.21 23.56 15.45
C LYS A 199 -8.53 24.50 14.28
N THR A 200 -7.76 25.57 14.12
CA THR A 200 -7.93 26.56 13.06
C THR A 200 -7.65 25.99 11.67
N LEU A 201 -6.72 25.03 11.54
CA LEU A 201 -6.44 24.34 10.27
C LEU A 201 -7.63 23.48 9.82
N PHE A 202 -8.54 23.13 10.74
CA PHE A 202 -9.73 22.31 10.49
C PHE A 202 -11.01 23.12 10.30
N ASP A 203 -10.94 24.45 10.17
CA ASP A 203 -12.12 25.30 9.94
C ASP A 203 -12.53 25.28 8.45
N PHE A 204 -13.01 24.13 8.02
CA PHE A 204 -13.46 23.93 6.64
C PHE A 204 -14.91 24.37 6.47
N ARG A 205 -15.23 25.02 5.33
CA ARG A 205 -16.61 25.44 5.01
C ARG A 205 -17.61 24.28 4.83
N LYS A 206 -17.15 23.02 4.69
CA LYS A 206 -18.00 21.84 4.50
C LYS A 206 -18.26 21.12 5.84
N LYS A 207 -19.53 20.73 6.05
CA LYS A 207 -20.10 20.20 7.30
C LYS A 207 -20.31 18.68 7.33
N ASN A 208 -19.81 17.91 6.36
CA ASN A 208 -20.03 16.46 6.42
C ASN A 208 -19.17 15.87 7.54
N GLU A 209 -19.79 15.15 8.46
CA GLU A 209 -19.06 14.40 9.48
C GLU A 209 -18.18 13.34 8.78
N SER A 210 -16.95 13.23 9.27
CA SER A 210 -15.97 12.27 8.79
C SER A 210 -15.46 11.43 9.95
N LEU A 211 -14.98 10.22 9.67
CA LEU A 211 -14.45 9.27 10.63
C LEU A 211 -13.01 8.94 10.26
N LEU A 212 -12.11 8.96 11.25
CA LEU A 212 -10.80 8.34 11.21
C LEU A 212 -10.87 7.05 12.03
N LEU A 213 -10.76 5.92 11.35
CA LEU A 213 -10.74 4.60 11.98
C LEU A 213 -9.30 4.05 11.99
N ILE A 214 -8.72 3.93 13.18
CA ILE A 214 -7.34 3.46 13.37
C ILE A 214 -7.35 1.98 13.75
N LEU A 215 -6.85 1.13 12.86
CA LEU A 215 -6.79 -0.33 13.03
C LEU A 215 -5.34 -0.78 13.25
N ASP A 216 -5.17 -1.98 13.79
CA ASP A 216 -3.86 -2.62 13.98
C ASP A 216 -3.74 -3.86 13.09
N ARG A 217 -2.59 -4.04 12.42
CA ARG A 217 -2.31 -5.21 11.59
C ARG A 217 -2.38 -6.51 12.39
N LYS A 218 -2.16 -6.47 13.71
CA LYS A 218 -2.30 -7.66 14.55
C LYS A 218 -3.71 -8.23 14.55
N ASP A 219 -4.74 -7.42 14.29
CA ASP A 219 -6.14 -7.88 14.30
C ASP A 219 -6.43 -8.79 13.08
N ASP A 220 -5.68 -8.61 11.99
CA ASP A 220 -5.77 -9.41 10.77
C ASP A 220 -4.36 -9.78 10.20
N PRO A 221 -3.69 -10.76 10.82
CA PRO A 221 -2.40 -11.27 10.36
C PRO A 221 -2.53 -12.21 9.14
N VAL A 222 -3.75 -12.62 8.74
CA VAL A 222 -3.95 -13.60 7.66
C VAL A 222 -3.91 -12.92 6.30
N THR A 223 -4.62 -11.80 6.13
CA THR A 223 -4.63 -11.04 4.86
C THR A 223 -3.23 -10.83 4.24
N PRO A 224 -2.20 -10.35 4.96
CA PRO A 224 -0.87 -10.15 4.38
C PRO A 224 -0.10 -11.45 4.06
N LEU A 225 -0.58 -12.62 4.48
CA LEU A 225 0.06 -13.92 4.25
C LEU A 225 -0.49 -14.68 3.04
N LEU A 226 -1.68 -14.33 2.57
CA LEU A 226 -2.34 -15.06 1.48
C LEU A 226 -1.73 -14.70 0.13
N HIS A 227 -1.57 -15.71 -0.73
CA HIS A 227 -1.29 -15.48 -2.15
C HIS A 227 -2.41 -14.67 -2.79
N GLN A 228 -2.00 -13.70 -3.60
CA GLN A 228 -2.89 -12.70 -4.17
C GLN A 228 -3.11 -12.95 -5.66
N TRP A 229 -4.36 -12.81 -6.10
CA TRP A 229 -4.78 -13.13 -7.47
C TRP A 229 -5.40 -11.96 -8.23
N THR A 230 -5.39 -10.76 -7.65
CA THR A 230 -5.76 -9.51 -8.33
C THR A 230 -4.52 -8.81 -8.87
N TYR A 231 -4.63 -8.13 -10.01
CA TYR A 231 -3.46 -7.72 -10.78
C TYR A 231 -2.39 -6.96 -9.95
N GLN A 232 -2.75 -5.84 -9.32
CA GLN A 232 -1.80 -5.04 -8.54
C GLN A 232 -1.25 -5.80 -7.32
N ALA A 233 -2.10 -6.54 -6.61
CA ALA A 233 -1.70 -7.30 -5.43
C ALA A 233 -0.73 -8.43 -5.79
N MET A 234 -1.00 -9.12 -6.89
CA MET A 234 -0.18 -10.23 -7.39
C MET A 234 1.19 -9.77 -7.89
N VAL A 235 1.26 -8.62 -8.58
CA VAL A 235 2.55 -8.01 -8.94
C VAL A 235 3.35 -7.67 -7.69
N HIS A 236 2.71 -7.10 -6.66
CA HIS A 236 3.37 -6.75 -5.41
C HIS A 236 3.85 -7.97 -4.61
N GLU A 237 3.12 -9.08 -4.68
CA GLU A 237 3.48 -10.34 -4.00
C GLU A 237 4.57 -11.12 -4.75
N LEU A 238 4.47 -11.25 -6.08
CA LEU A 238 5.31 -12.16 -6.86
C LEU A 238 6.49 -11.49 -7.57
N CYS A 239 6.33 -10.25 -8.04
CA CYS A 239 7.31 -9.59 -8.92
C CYS A 239 8.31 -8.69 -8.15
N GLY A 240 8.67 -9.06 -6.92
CA GLY A 240 9.68 -8.35 -6.12
C GLY A 240 9.17 -7.10 -5.39
N GLY A 241 7.87 -6.80 -5.46
CA GLY A 241 7.27 -5.64 -4.84
C GLY A 241 7.08 -4.46 -5.79
N ILE A 242 6.12 -3.60 -5.43
CA ILE A 242 5.88 -2.30 -6.09
C ILE A 242 6.44 -1.24 -5.15
N HIS A 243 7.47 -0.53 -5.58
CA HIS A 243 8.13 0.51 -4.81
C HIS A 243 8.02 1.84 -5.57
N ASN A 244 7.21 2.76 -5.06
CA ASN A 244 6.93 4.05 -5.70
C ASN A 244 6.57 3.93 -7.19
N ASN A 245 5.57 3.10 -7.52
CA ASN A 245 5.16 2.76 -8.89
C ASN A 245 6.22 2.05 -9.75
N ARG A 246 7.37 1.63 -9.18
CA ARG A 246 8.43 0.90 -9.88
C ARG A 246 8.44 -0.58 -9.49
N VAL A 247 8.65 -1.45 -10.47
CA VAL A 247 8.78 -2.90 -10.31
C VAL A 247 10.06 -3.37 -10.98
N THR A 248 10.95 -3.99 -10.20
CA THR A 248 12.15 -4.65 -10.71
C THR A 248 11.86 -6.14 -10.85
N LEU A 249 11.73 -6.63 -12.08
CA LEU A 249 11.47 -8.05 -12.31
C LEU A 249 12.63 -8.90 -11.79
N PRO A 250 12.37 -10.01 -11.06
CA PRO A 250 13.42 -10.91 -10.58
C PRO A 250 14.32 -11.43 -11.72
N SER A 251 13.71 -11.77 -12.87
CA SER A 251 14.42 -12.20 -14.07
C SER A 251 15.38 -11.15 -14.66
N LYS A 252 15.20 -9.86 -14.34
CA LYS A 252 16.00 -8.74 -14.86
C LYS A 252 16.77 -7.98 -13.77
N ALA A 253 16.86 -8.51 -12.56
CA ALA A 253 17.47 -7.82 -11.40
C ALA A 253 18.93 -7.35 -11.62
N LYS A 254 19.65 -7.90 -12.61
CA LYS A 254 21.01 -7.46 -12.98
C LYS A 254 21.06 -6.22 -13.89
N ASN A 255 19.92 -5.73 -14.37
CA ASN A 255 19.83 -4.55 -15.23
C ASN A 255 18.83 -3.52 -14.64
N PRO A 256 19.31 -2.51 -13.89
CA PRO A 256 18.47 -1.49 -13.24
C PRO A 256 17.66 -0.61 -14.21
N ASP A 257 18.06 -0.56 -15.49
CA ASP A 257 17.35 0.17 -16.55
C ASP A 257 16.16 -0.62 -17.10
N ALA A 258 15.96 -1.86 -16.65
CA ALA A 258 14.86 -2.72 -17.06
C ALA A 258 13.59 -2.61 -16.19
N ASP A 259 13.57 -1.67 -15.25
CA ASP A 259 12.46 -1.48 -14.33
C ASP A 259 11.18 -1.04 -15.04
N ILE A 260 10.08 -1.60 -14.57
CA ILE A 260 8.75 -1.36 -15.12
C ILE A 260 8.04 -0.31 -14.27
N ILE A 261 7.52 0.73 -14.91
CA ILE A 261 6.70 1.76 -14.25
C ILE A 261 5.20 1.40 -14.37
N LEU A 262 4.54 1.30 -13.22
CA LEU A 262 3.12 1.02 -13.04
C LEU A 262 2.45 2.18 -12.31
N SER A 263 2.09 3.23 -13.06
CA SER A 263 1.31 4.36 -12.54
C SER A 263 -0.11 4.32 -13.11
N PRO A 264 -1.16 4.19 -12.28
CA PRO A 264 -2.54 4.27 -12.74
C PRO A 264 -2.88 5.59 -13.44
N GLU A 265 -2.16 6.68 -13.13
CA GLU A 265 -2.42 8.00 -13.71
C GLU A 265 -1.87 8.17 -15.13
N HIS A 266 -0.88 7.35 -15.51
CA HIS A 266 -0.20 7.44 -16.81
C HIS A 266 -0.34 6.17 -17.65
N ASP A 267 -1.11 5.20 -17.16
CA ASP A 267 -1.37 3.92 -17.82
C ASP A 267 -2.84 3.53 -17.64
N SER A 268 -3.63 3.80 -18.68
CA SER A 268 -5.06 3.49 -18.68
C SER A 268 -5.33 1.99 -18.61
N PHE A 269 -4.52 1.16 -19.28
CA PHE A 269 -4.68 -0.29 -19.20
C PHE A 269 -4.47 -0.79 -17.77
N TYR A 270 -3.42 -0.30 -17.09
CA TYR A 270 -3.19 -0.64 -15.70
C TYR A 270 -4.32 -0.15 -14.80
N LYS A 271 -4.78 1.10 -14.96
CA LYS A 271 -5.88 1.69 -14.18
C LYS A 271 -7.17 0.87 -14.26
N ASP A 272 -7.54 0.44 -15.45
CA ASP A 272 -8.79 -0.28 -15.71
C ASP A 272 -8.72 -1.74 -15.23
N ASN A 273 -7.50 -2.33 -15.19
CA ASN A 273 -7.30 -3.75 -14.87
C ASN A 273 -6.68 -4.01 -13.49
N LEU A 274 -6.41 -2.96 -12.71
CA LEU A 274 -5.71 -2.99 -11.42
C LEU A 274 -6.22 -4.05 -10.43
N ARG A 275 -7.54 -4.31 -10.46
CA ARG A 275 -8.25 -5.18 -9.52
C ARG A 275 -8.86 -6.43 -10.18
N GLN A 276 -8.63 -6.61 -11.48
CA GLN A 276 -9.11 -7.80 -12.21
C GLN A 276 -8.38 -9.04 -11.69
N ASN A 277 -9.09 -10.17 -11.67
CA ASN A 277 -8.44 -11.42 -11.30
C ASN A 277 -7.51 -11.92 -12.41
N PHE A 278 -6.54 -12.78 -12.08
CA PHE A 278 -5.51 -13.23 -13.02
C PHE A 278 -6.07 -13.86 -14.31
N GLY A 279 -7.19 -14.60 -14.23
CA GLY A 279 -7.86 -15.18 -15.40
C GLY A 279 -8.46 -14.12 -16.32
N GLU A 280 -9.20 -13.16 -15.76
CA GLU A 280 -9.78 -12.02 -16.48
C GLU A 280 -8.69 -11.14 -17.10
N LEU A 281 -7.60 -10.89 -16.35
CA LEU A 281 -6.45 -10.13 -16.82
C LEU A 281 -5.84 -10.76 -18.08
N GLY A 282 -5.73 -12.10 -18.11
CA GLY A 282 -5.20 -12.80 -19.29
C GLY A 282 -6.03 -12.60 -20.54
N VAL A 283 -7.36 -12.59 -20.40
CA VAL A 283 -8.29 -12.26 -21.50
C VAL A 283 -8.07 -10.82 -21.96
N LYS A 284 -7.94 -9.88 -21.02
CA LYS A 284 -7.73 -8.44 -21.33
C LYS A 284 -6.41 -8.14 -22.00
N ILE A 285 -5.32 -8.81 -21.58
CA ILE A 285 -4.02 -8.69 -22.24
C ILE A 285 -4.07 -9.28 -23.65
N LYS A 286 -4.76 -10.41 -23.83
CA LYS A 286 -4.97 -10.97 -25.17
C LYS A 286 -5.75 -10.02 -26.07
N GLU A 287 -6.87 -9.47 -25.59
CA GLU A 287 -7.64 -8.45 -26.32
C GLU A 287 -6.76 -7.25 -26.72
N LEU A 288 -5.87 -6.82 -25.82
CA LEU A 288 -4.92 -5.75 -26.10
C LEU A 288 -3.96 -6.14 -27.24
N VAL A 289 -3.37 -7.33 -27.19
CA VAL A 289 -2.45 -7.82 -28.23
C VAL A 289 -3.17 -7.99 -29.58
N ASP A 290 -4.35 -8.60 -29.59
CA ASP A 290 -5.17 -8.83 -30.79
C ASP A 290 -5.53 -7.49 -31.47
N GLN A 291 -5.97 -6.47 -30.71
CA GLN A 291 -6.26 -5.13 -31.23
C GLN A 291 -5.05 -4.49 -31.94
N TYR A 292 -3.83 -4.78 -31.47
CA TYR A 292 -2.63 -4.29 -32.13
C TYR A 292 -2.25 -5.12 -33.36
N GLN A 293 -2.45 -6.44 -33.34
CA GLN A 293 -2.23 -7.28 -34.54
C GLN A 293 -3.07 -6.79 -35.72
N ASP A 294 -4.35 -6.51 -35.46
CA ASP A 294 -5.30 -6.00 -36.44
C ASP A 294 -4.86 -4.63 -37.00
N ARG A 295 -4.40 -3.71 -36.13
CA ARG A 295 -3.95 -2.37 -36.55
C ARG A 295 -2.74 -2.38 -37.47
N TYR A 296 -1.86 -3.38 -37.36
CA TYR A 296 -0.62 -3.46 -38.14
C TYR A 296 -0.64 -4.54 -39.23
N ASN A 297 -1.82 -5.10 -39.56
CA ASN A 297 -2.00 -6.16 -40.57
C ASN A 297 -0.94 -7.28 -40.49
N THR A 298 -0.50 -7.59 -39.27
CA THR A 298 0.58 -8.56 -39.08
C THR A 298 -0.04 -9.95 -39.06
N THR A 299 0.13 -10.71 -40.14
CA THR A 299 -0.39 -12.07 -40.35
C THR A 299 0.32 -13.14 -39.51
N SER A 300 0.69 -12.81 -38.27
CA SER A 300 1.19 -13.82 -37.33
C SER A 300 0.03 -14.72 -36.93
N GLY A 301 0.26 -16.03 -36.88
CA GLY A 301 -0.77 -17.02 -36.57
C GLY A 301 -1.55 -16.73 -35.29
N LYS A 302 -2.72 -17.39 -35.14
CA LYS A 302 -3.64 -17.20 -34.01
C LYS A 302 -2.90 -17.28 -32.66
N ILE A 303 -2.75 -16.14 -31.98
CA ILE A 303 -2.22 -16.07 -30.61
C ILE A 303 -3.22 -16.74 -29.67
N LYS A 304 -2.76 -17.74 -28.92
CA LYS A 304 -3.60 -18.46 -27.95
C LYS A 304 -3.02 -18.47 -26.55
N THR A 305 -1.69 -18.50 -26.44
CA THR A 305 -0.98 -18.66 -25.17
C THR A 305 -0.17 -17.42 -24.80
N ILE A 306 0.25 -17.36 -23.53
CA ILE A 306 1.12 -16.28 -23.02
C ILE A 306 2.48 -16.31 -23.74
N ASP A 307 3.02 -17.51 -23.99
CA ASP A 307 4.26 -17.69 -24.76
C ASP A 307 4.13 -17.16 -26.19
N ASP A 308 2.98 -17.34 -26.83
CA ASP A 308 2.74 -16.79 -28.17
C ASP A 308 2.75 -15.26 -28.15
N MET A 309 2.14 -14.64 -27.13
CA MET A 309 2.14 -13.18 -26.95
C MET A 309 3.56 -12.64 -26.74
N LYS A 310 4.36 -13.31 -25.91
CA LYS A 310 5.75 -12.94 -25.66
C LYS A 310 6.60 -13.05 -26.92
N LYS A 311 6.54 -14.19 -27.62
CA LYS A 311 7.26 -14.41 -28.89
C LYS A 311 6.85 -13.39 -29.94
N PHE A 312 5.58 -13.02 -29.99
CA PHE A 312 5.10 -11.97 -30.89
C PHE A 312 5.79 -10.63 -30.58
N ILE A 313 5.84 -10.21 -29.32
CA ILE A 313 6.54 -8.96 -28.94
C ILE A 313 8.03 -9.00 -29.29
N GLU A 314 8.71 -10.12 -29.03
CA GLU A 314 10.14 -10.30 -29.31
C GLU A 314 10.45 -10.29 -30.81
N ASN A 315 9.60 -10.92 -31.62
CA ASN A 315 9.79 -11.03 -33.07
C ASN A 315 9.46 -9.75 -33.84
N TYR A 316 8.76 -8.80 -33.23
CA TYR A 316 8.39 -7.53 -33.84
C TYR A 316 8.91 -6.34 -33.02
N PRO A 317 10.20 -5.96 -33.11
CA PRO A 317 10.77 -4.85 -32.33
C PRO A 317 10.09 -3.48 -32.59
N ASN A 318 9.52 -3.30 -33.79
CA ASN A 318 8.70 -2.12 -34.10
C ASN A 318 7.41 -2.08 -33.25
N PHE A 319 6.86 -3.23 -32.86
CA PHE A 319 5.76 -3.34 -31.90
C PHE A 319 6.20 -2.89 -30.51
N GLN A 320 7.38 -3.32 -30.04
CA GLN A 320 7.91 -2.90 -28.75
C GLN A 320 8.13 -1.37 -28.69
N LYS A 321 8.61 -0.77 -29.80
CA LYS A 321 8.77 0.68 -29.93
C LYS A 321 7.43 1.43 -30.05
N SER A 322 6.40 0.82 -30.64
CA SER A 322 5.09 1.46 -30.89
C SER A 322 4.07 1.23 -29.79
N SER A 323 4.23 0.19 -28.96
CA SER A 323 3.33 -0.16 -27.84
C SER A 323 4.11 -0.61 -26.62
N SER A 324 4.69 0.36 -25.90
CA SER A 324 5.35 0.14 -24.60
C SER A 324 4.41 -0.47 -23.56
N THR A 325 3.10 -0.17 -23.65
CA THR A 325 2.06 -0.65 -22.72
C THR A 325 1.83 -2.15 -22.87
N ALA A 326 1.59 -2.66 -24.10
CA ALA A 326 1.38 -4.10 -24.30
C ALA A 326 2.62 -4.92 -23.93
N SER A 327 3.82 -4.46 -24.34
CA SER A 327 5.07 -5.13 -24.00
C SER A 327 5.28 -5.25 -22.48
N LYS A 328 5.00 -4.17 -21.75
CA LYS A 328 5.07 -4.13 -20.29
C LYS A 328 4.13 -5.14 -19.62
N HIS A 329 2.85 -5.13 -19.96
CA HIS A 329 1.85 -5.97 -19.29
C HIS A 329 1.99 -7.44 -19.66
N VAL A 330 2.36 -7.76 -20.91
CA VAL A 330 2.70 -9.15 -21.29
C VAL A 330 3.92 -9.64 -20.53
N SER A 331 4.96 -8.80 -20.37
CA SER A 331 6.15 -9.18 -19.59
C SER A 331 5.82 -9.48 -18.13
N LEU A 332 4.95 -8.67 -17.50
CA LEU A 332 4.50 -8.91 -16.13
C LEU A 332 3.67 -10.18 -16.03
N MET A 333 2.76 -10.41 -16.98
CA MET A 333 1.92 -11.61 -17.00
C MET A 333 2.75 -12.88 -17.18
N ASP A 334 3.75 -12.85 -18.07
CA ASP A 334 4.70 -13.93 -18.29
C ASP A 334 5.49 -14.25 -17.01
N GLU A 335 6.08 -13.24 -16.37
CA GLU A 335 6.81 -13.43 -15.10
C GLU A 335 5.91 -14.05 -14.02
N MET A 336 4.70 -13.53 -13.83
CA MET A 336 3.73 -14.07 -12.86
C MET A 336 3.37 -15.52 -13.19
N SER A 337 3.08 -15.84 -14.46
CA SER A 337 2.74 -17.20 -14.91
C SER A 337 3.89 -18.18 -14.68
N ASN A 338 5.13 -17.75 -14.93
CA ASN A 338 6.32 -18.54 -14.70
C ASN A 338 6.53 -18.83 -13.21
N ILE A 339 6.33 -17.84 -12.33
CA ILE A 339 6.42 -18.03 -10.88
C ILE A 339 5.32 -18.97 -10.37
N ILE A 340 4.06 -18.78 -10.79
CA ILE A 340 2.94 -19.67 -10.40
C ILE A 340 3.23 -21.12 -10.72
N THR A 341 3.72 -21.37 -11.94
CA THR A 341 4.00 -22.72 -12.42
C THR A 341 5.23 -23.30 -11.74
N ARG A 342 6.32 -22.52 -11.65
CA ARG A 342 7.57 -22.94 -11.02
C ARG A 342 7.36 -23.31 -9.55
N ASP A 343 6.60 -22.52 -8.81
CA ASP A 343 6.45 -22.65 -7.35
C ASP A 343 5.14 -23.35 -6.94
N SER A 344 4.41 -23.92 -7.90
CA SER A 344 3.17 -24.68 -7.65
C SER A 344 2.15 -23.90 -6.82
N LEU A 345 1.94 -22.61 -7.12
CA LEU A 345 1.20 -21.70 -6.25
C LEU A 345 -0.32 -21.97 -6.21
N MET A 346 -0.89 -22.61 -7.22
CA MET A 346 -2.34 -22.91 -7.26
C MET A 346 -2.75 -23.88 -6.12
N PRO A 347 -2.16 -25.09 -5.98
CA PRO A 347 -2.43 -25.97 -4.83
C PRO A 347 -2.16 -25.31 -3.47
N VAL A 348 -1.08 -24.53 -3.36
CA VAL A 348 -0.74 -23.80 -2.13
C VAL A 348 -1.84 -22.80 -1.78
N SER A 349 -2.28 -22.01 -2.75
CA SER A 349 -3.32 -21.01 -2.55
C SER A 349 -4.66 -21.65 -2.19
N GLU A 350 -5.01 -22.80 -2.75
CA GLU A 350 -6.23 -23.53 -2.38
C GLU A 350 -6.23 -23.89 -0.89
N VAL A 351 -5.11 -24.45 -0.39
CA VAL A 351 -4.96 -24.75 1.04
C VAL A 351 -4.98 -23.49 1.90
N GLN A 352 -4.35 -22.40 1.47
CA GLN A 352 -4.40 -21.12 2.18
C GLN A 352 -5.84 -20.59 2.31
N GLN A 353 -6.64 -20.68 1.23
CA GLN A 353 -8.05 -20.26 1.24
C GLN A 353 -8.90 -21.16 2.15
N GLU A 354 -8.67 -22.48 2.12
CA GLU A 354 -9.33 -23.44 3.01
C GLU A 354 -9.01 -23.12 4.48
N LEU A 355 -7.73 -22.91 4.80
CA LEU A 355 -7.29 -22.51 6.14
C LEU A 355 -7.90 -21.17 6.57
N ALA A 356 -8.05 -20.20 5.66
CA ALA A 356 -8.62 -18.90 5.99
C ALA A 356 -10.15 -18.95 6.17
N CYS A 357 -10.87 -19.71 5.35
CA CYS A 357 -12.32 -19.59 5.21
C CYS A 357 -13.11 -20.74 5.84
N ASN A 358 -12.59 -21.97 5.82
CA ASN A 358 -13.39 -23.18 6.03
C ASN A 358 -12.91 -23.99 7.24
N ASP A 359 -13.87 -24.52 8.02
CA ASP A 359 -13.56 -25.31 9.22
C ASP A 359 -13.53 -26.81 8.89
N ASN A 360 -12.52 -27.22 8.11
CA ASN A 360 -12.31 -28.62 7.73
C ASN A 360 -10.93 -29.11 8.15
N HIS A 361 -10.68 -29.08 9.46
CA HIS A 361 -9.37 -29.35 10.05
C HIS A 361 -8.70 -30.64 9.54
N ASN A 362 -9.41 -31.77 9.51
CA ASN A 362 -8.80 -33.06 9.14
C ASN A 362 -8.43 -33.09 7.65
N ALA A 363 -9.29 -32.59 6.76
CA ALA A 363 -9.02 -32.59 5.34
C ALA A 363 -7.85 -31.65 5.00
N VAL A 364 -7.85 -30.44 5.56
CA VAL A 364 -6.79 -29.47 5.27
C VAL A 364 -5.43 -29.95 5.78
N LEU A 365 -5.38 -30.63 6.94
CA LEU A 365 -4.14 -31.19 7.47
C LEU A 365 -3.58 -32.32 6.58
N GLN A 366 -4.46 -33.15 5.99
CA GLN A 366 -4.04 -34.17 5.02
C GLN A 366 -3.45 -33.53 3.76
N THR A 367 -4.15 -32.56 3.17
CA THR A 367 -3.66 -31.85 1.98
C THR A 367 -2.34 -31.13 2.25
N MET A 368 -2.22 -30.43 3.39
CA MET A 368 -0.97 -29.81 3.82
C MET A 368 0.18 -30.82 3.92
N SER A 369 -0.09 -32.03 4.44
CA SER A 369 0.92 -33.07 4.59
C SER A 369 1.47 -33.56 3.25
N HIS A 370 0.63 -33.62 2.20
CA HIS A 370 1.08 -33.91 0.83
C HIS A 370 1.93 -32.76 0.26
N LEU A 371 1.47 -31.50 0.41
CA LEU A 371 2.24 -30.34 -0.05
C LEU A 371 3.59 -30.19 0.67
N PHE A 372 3.67 -30.53 1.96
CA PHE A 372 4.94 -30.52 2.71
C PHE A 372 5.95 -31.53 2.17
N LYS A 373 5.46 -32.65 1.60
CA LYS A 373 6.26 -33.67 0.92
C LYS A 373 6.49 -33.38 -0.56
N ASP A 374 6.03 -32.23 -1.07
CA ASP A 374 6.15 -31.88 -2.48
C ASP A 374 5.41 -32.87 -3.41
N GLU A 375 4.25 -33.35 -2.95
CA GLU A 375 3.39 -34.31 -3.65
C GLU A 375 2.01 -33.69 -3.94
N ASP A 376 1.48 -33.89 -5.15
CA ASP A 376 0.08 -33.61 -5.48
C ASP A 376 -0.86 -34.76 -5.07
N SER A 377 -2.17 -34.55 -5.22
CA SER A 377 -3.19 -35.56 -4.86
C SER A 377 -3.12 -36.86 -5.67
N ASN A 378 -2.39 -36.88 -6.78
CA ASN A 378 -2.19 -38.01 -7.67
C ASN A 378 -0.75 -38.59 -7.62
N GLY A 379 0.10 -38.11 -6.71
CA GLY A 379 1.50 -38.54 -6.57
C GLY A 379 2.49 -37.90 -7.55
N GLY A 380 2.09 -36.82 -8.23
CA GLY A 380 2.98 -35.95 -9.01
C GLY A 380 3.86 -35.08 -8.11
N HIS A 381 5.03 -34.69 -8.62
CA HIS A 381 5.95 -33.82 -7.88
C HIS A 381 5.55 -32.34 -8.01
N LEU A 382 5.44 -31.66 -6.88
CA LEU A 382 5.25 -30.22 -6.78
C LEU A 382 6.55 -29.55 -6.35
N ASN A 383 6.69 -28.25 -6.58
CA ASN A 383 7.83 -27.48 -6.08
C ASN A 383 7.31 -26.41 -5.12
N VAL A 384 6.98 -26.81 -3.89
CA VAL A 384 6.43 -25.90 -2.89
C VAL A 384 7.57 -25.23 -2.14
N THR A 385 7.61 -23.89 -2.14
CA THR A 385 8.71 -23.18 -1.49
C THR A 385 8.69 -23.34 0.03
N THR A 386 9.86 -23.25 0.67
CA THR A 386 9.98 -23.27 2.14
C THR A 386 9.15 -22.16 2.79
N ARG A 387 9.10 -20.98 2.18
CA ARG A 387 8.27 -19.85 2.63
C ARG A 387 6.78 -20.22 2.60
N ASP A 388 6.31 -20.83 1.51
CA ASP A 388 4.90 -21.22 1.37
C ASP A 388 4.49 -22.29 2.40
N LYS A 389 5.36 -23.29 2.63
CA LYS A 389 5.17 -24.29 3.68
C LYS A 389 5.07 -23.64 5.08
N LEU A 390 5.96 -22.69 5.39
CA LEU A 390 5.94 -21.93 6.65
C LEU A 390 4.66 -21.11 6.79
N VAL A 391 4.26 -20.40 5.73
CA VAL A 391 3.05 -19.57 5.70
C VAL A 391 1.80 -20.42 5.95
N MET A 392 1.66 -21.57 5.29
CA MET A 392 0.54 -22.49 5.55
C MET A 392 0.53 -22.96 7.00
N ALA A 393 1.70 -23.31 7.57
CA ALA A 393 1.81 -23.68 8.98
C ALA A 393 1.47 -22.53 9.94
N ILE A 394 1.84 -21.30 9.61
CA ILE A 394 1.50 -20.09 10.37
C ILE A 394 -0.01 -19.85 10.36
N ILE A 395 -0.66 -19.86 9.19
CA ILE A 395 -2.12 -19.66 9.09
C ILE A 395 -2.86 -20.78 9.84
N TYR A 396 -2.39 -22.03 9.70
CA TYR A 396 -2.89 -23.16 10.47
C TYR A 396 -2.77 -22.92 11.98
N CYS A 397 -1.63 -22.45 12.46
CA CYS A 397 -1.43 -22.20 13.90
C CYS A 397 -2.27 -21.02 14.40
N LEU A 398 -2.47 -19.97 13.58
CA LEU A 398 -3.37 -18.86 13.92
C LEU A 398 -4.83 -19.29 14.05
N ARG A 399 -5.26 -20.29 13.26
CA ARG A 399 -6.62 -20.86 13.31
C ARG A 399 -6.79 -21.90 14.41
N TYR A 400 -5.83 -22.81 14.54
CA TYR A 400 -5.86 -23.94 15.46
C TYR A 400 -4.75 -23.79 16.53
N GLU A 401 -4.77 -22.69 17.30
CA GLU A 401 -3.69 -22.31 18.23
C GLU A 401 -3.32 -23.42 19.22
N ALA A 402 -4.30 -24.20 19.68
CA ALA A 402 -4.10 -25.34 20.58
C ALA A 402 -3.26 -26.49 19.97
N LYS A 403 -3.16 -26.56 18.63
CA LYS A 403 -2.42 -27.58 17.87
C LYS A 403 -1.07 -27.06 17.34
N SER A 404 -0.65 -25.88 17.78
CA SER A 404 0.61 -25.27 17.33
C SER A 404 1.82 -26.14 17.66
N TRP A 405 1.83 -26.83 18.80
CA TRP A 405 2.93 -27.73 19.17
C TRP A 405 3.12 -28.88 18.18
N ASP A 406 2.02 -29.55 17.79
CA ASP A 406 2.07 -30.66 16.81
C ASP A 406 2.61 -30.17 15.47
N MET A 407 2.14 -29.01 14.99
CA MET A 407 2.62 -28.41 13.74
C MET A 407 4.12 -28.08 13.79
N LYS A 408 4.62 -27.57 14.92
CA LYS A 408 6.06 -27.32 15.12
C LYS A 408 6.88 -28.61 15.05
N GLN A 409 6.37 -29.72 15.59
CA GLN A 409 7.03 -31.03 15.46
C GLN A 409 7.03 -31.52 14.00
N THR A 410 5.91 -31.34 13.28
CA THR A 410 5.83 -31.65 11.85
C THR A 410 6.87 -30.88 11.05
N LEU A 411 6.97 -29.56 11.25
CA LEU A 411 7.98 -28.72 10.58
C LEU A 411 9.42 -29.16 10.90
N SER A 412 9.69 -29.50 12.16
CA SER A 412 11.00 -30.03 12.56
C SER A 412 11.33 -31.34 11.86
N SER A 413 10.34 -32.23 11.66
CA SER A 413 10.54 -33.53 11.01
C SER A 413 10.85 -33.43 9.52
N ILE A 414 10.39 -32.35 8.86
CA ILE A 414 10.65 -32.07 7.45
C ILE A 414 11.84 -31.11 7.23
N GLY A 415 12.61 -30.82 8.29
CA GLY A 415 13.91 -30.13 8.20
C GLY A 415 13.87 -28.60 8.32
N PHE A 416 12.79 -28.00 8.85
CA PHE A 416 12.78 -26.56 9.13
C PHE A 416 13.78 -26.18 10.22
N SER A 417 14.38 -24.99 10.08
CA SER A 417 15.29 -24.46 11.09
C SER A 417 14.54 -24.08 12.37
N SER A 418 15.22 -24.09 13.51
CA SER A 418 14.65 -23.60 14.78
C SER A 418 14.23 -22.13 14.70
N THR A 419 14.94 -21.33 13.88
CA THR A 419 14.61 -19.93 13.62
C THR A 419 13.26 -19.81 12.93
N ASP A 420 13.01 -20.58 11.87
CA ASP A 420 11.74 -20.54 11.13
C ASP A 420 10.59 -21.04 12.01
N ILE A 421 10.80 -22.15 12.75
CA ILE A 421 9.80 -22.70 13.67
C ILE A 421 9.44 -21.69 14.76
N SER A 422 10.42 -20.95 15.29
CA SER A 422 10.17 -19.92 16.32
C SER A 422 9.28 -18.77 15.81
N MET A 423 9.18 -18.57 14.49
CA MET A 423 8.30 -17.55 13.90
C MET A 423 6.82 -17.82 14.22
N ILE A 424 6.43 -19.10 14.37
CA ILE A 424 5.08 -19.47 14.82
C ILE A 424 4.80 -18.93 16.22
N ASP A 425 5.76 -19.06 17.14
CA ASP A 425 5.60 -18.55 18.50
C ASP A 425 5.54 -17.02 18.52
N GLN A 426 6.33 -16.36 17.67
CA GLN A 426 6.30 -14.90 17.55
C GLN A 426 4.97 -14.37 17.02
N ILE A 427 4.44 -14.97 15.96
CA ILE A 427 3.18 -14.51 15.37
C ILE A 427 2.00 -14.78 16.30
N LEU A 428 2.02 -15.88 17.07
CA LEU A 428 1.02 -16.14 18.11
C LEU A 428 1.15 -15.18 19.29
N MET A 429 2.37 -14.78 19.65
CA MET A 429 2.59 -13.75 20.68
C MET A 429 2.14 -12.36 20.20
N TYR A 430 2.28 -12.07 18.92
CA TYR A 430 1.87 -10.80 18.31
C TYR A 430 0.37 -10.71 18.06
N ALA A 431 -0.21 -11.76 17.46
CA ALA A 431 -1.54 -11.78 16.87
C ALA A 431 -2.34 -13.05 17.20
N GLY A 432 -2.03 -13.73 18.31
CA GLY A 432 -2.86 -14.81 18.83
C GLY A 432 -4.25 -14.34 19.24
N SER A 433 -5.17 -15.26 19.47
CA SER A 433 -6.60 -15.02 19.74
C SER A 433 -6.84 -14.10 20.95
N THR A 434 -5.93 -14.12 21.93
CA THR A 434 -5.97 -13.26 23.12
C THR A 434 -5.46 -11.84 22.88
N GLN A 435 -4.71 -11.61 21.80
CA GLN A 435 -4.09 -10.31 21.48
C GLN A 435 -4.92 -9.47 20.52
N ARG A 436 -5.77 -10.12 19.72
CA ARG A 436 -6.56 -9.54 18.65
C ARG A 436 -7.83 -8.86 19.13
N GLU A 437 -8.32 -7.91 18.35
CA GLU A 437 -9.69 -7.41 18.45
C GLU A 437 -10.64 -8.31 17.64
N GLY A 438 -11.71 -8.82 18.28
CA GLY A 438 -12.72 -9.64 17.62
C GLY A 438 -12.28 -11.08 17.27
N GLN A 439 -13.10 -11.78 16.48
CA GLN A 439 -12.84 -13.14 16.02
C GLN A 439 -12.42 -13.14 14.55
N LEU A 440 -11.14 -13.44 14.26
CA LEU A 440 -10.63 -13.49 12.88
C LEU A 440 -11.22 -14.64 12.07
N PHE A 441 -11.31 -15.83 12.67
CA PHE A 441 -11.82 -17.06 12.04
C PHE A 441 -13.26 -17.38 12.47
N GLY A 442 -13.98 -16.38 12.99
CA GLY A 442 -15.31 -16.54 13.55
C GLY A 442 -16.34 -16.89 12.48
N SER A 443 -17.15 -17.91 12.77
CA SER A 443 -18.30 -18.33 11.97
C SER A 443 -19.13 -17.13 11.58
N SER A 444 -19.34 -16.96 10.29
CA SER A 444 -20.25 -16.02 9.64
C SER A 444 -21.34 -15.58 10.62
N ASN A 445 -21.27 -14.34 11.12
CA ASN A 445 -22.43 -13.72 11.77
C ASN A 445 -23.65 -14.06 10.90
N PHE A 446 -24.82 -14.38 11.46
CA PHE A 446 -26.01 -14.71 10.67
C PHE A 446 -26.25 -13.73 9.50
N TYR A 447 -25.86 -12.46 9.70
CA TYR A 447 -25.82 -11.42 8.68
C TYR A 447 -24.78 -11.65 7.55
N GLN A 448 -23.54 -12.04 7.87
CA GLN A 448 -22.53 -12.44 6.89
C GLN A 448 -22.89 -13.75 6.16
N ALA A 449 -23.50 -14.72 6.86
CA ALA A 449 -24.02 -15.93 6.24
C ALA A 449 -25.14 -15.61 5.24
N ALA A 450 -26.07 -14.72 5.61
CA ALA A 450 -27.13 -14.25 4.72
C ALA A 450 -26.58 -13.48 3.50
N ILE A 451 -25.55 -12.65 3.69
CA ILE A 451 -24.85 -11.96 2.59
C ILE A 451 -24.14 -12.96 1.66
N GLN A 452 -23.43 -13.94 2.21
CA GLN A 452 -22.76 -14.99 1.43
C GLN A 452 -23.75 -15.81 0.59
N VAL A 453 -24.94 -16.12 1.13
CA VAL A 453 -26.00 -16.83 0.38
C VAL A 453 -26.54 -15.98 -0.79
N VAL A 454 -26.74 -14.68 -0.57
CA VAL A 454 -27.22 -13.77 -1.63
C VAL A 454 -26.13 -13.54 -2.69
N GLU A 455 -24.87 -13.39 -2.30
CA GLU A 455 -23.75 -13.21 -3.23
C GLU A 455 -23.49 -14.47 -4.08
N ARG A 456 -23.55 -15.66 -3.48
CA ARG A 456 -23.49 -16.94 -4.21
C ARG A 456 -24.62 -17.13 -5.23
N GLY A 457 -25.79 -16.53 -4.95
CA GLY A 457 -26.94 -16.57 -5.88
C GLY A 457 -26.82 -15.61 -7.08
N LEU A 458 -25.99 -14.56 -6.98
CA LEU A 458 -25.86 -13.51 -8.00
C LEU A 458 -24.55 -13.59 -8.81
N LYS A 459 -23.49 -14.18 -8.25
CA LYS A 459 -22.14 -14.23 -8.84
C LYS A 459 -21.67 -15.65 -9.18
N GLY A 460 -22.42 -16.38 -10.03
CA GLY A 460 -21.91 -17.61 -10.69
C GLY A 460 -21.13 -18.59 -9.79
N VAL A 461 -20.09 -19.23 -10.35
CA VAL A 461 -19.16 -20.08 -9.59
C VAL A 461 -18.12 -19.19 -8.94
N GLU A 462 -18.07 -19.15 -7.60
CA GLU A 462 -17.06 -18.37 -6.86
C GLU A 462 -15.64 -18.84 -7.23
N ASN A 463 -14.75 -17.89 -7.51
CA ASN A 463 -13.34 -18.20 -7.73
C ASN A 463 -12.74 -18.72 -6.41
N ILE A 464 -12.32 -20.00 -6.42
CA ILE A 464 -11.77 -20.70 -5.24
C ILE A 464 -10.55 -19.96 -4.66
N PHE A 465 -9.80 -19.25 -5.50
CA PHE A 465 -8.60 -18.52 -5.10
C PHE A 465 -8.87 -17.16 -4.46
N CYS A 466 -10.12 -16.69 -4.45
CA CYS A 466 -10.51 -15.36 -3.95
C CYS A 466 -11.71 -15.44 -2.97
N GLN A 467 -11.82 -16.51 -2.17
CA GLN A 467 -12.92 -16.69 -1.22
C GLN A 467 -12.77 -15.82 0.03
N HIS A 468 -11.53 -15.68 0.51
CA HIS A 468 -11.20 -14.87 1.66
C HIS A 468 -11.62 -13.41 1.45
N LYS A 469 -12.11 -12.81 2.54
CA LYS A 469 -12.36 -11.38 2.63
C LYS A 469 -11.63 -10.86 3.86
N PRO A 470 -10.82 -9.78 3.74
CA PRO A 470 -10.12 -9.19 4.88
C PRO A 470 -11.08 -8.80 6.00
N LEU A 471 -10.61 -8.78 7.25
CA LEU A 471 -11.41 -8.35 8.42
C LEU A 471 -12.05 -6.97 8.18
N LEU A 472 -11.33 -6.09 7.47
CA LEU A 472 -11.79 -4.77 7.06
C LEU A 472 -13.14 -4.79 6.33
N HIS A 473 -13.44 -5.83 5.54
CA HIS A 473 -14.73 -5.97 4.87
C HIS A 473 -15.88 -6.02 5.89
N GLY A 474 -15.76 -6.86 6.91
CA GLY A 474 -16.78 -6.99 7.97
C GLY A 474 -16.94 -5.72 8.80
N ILE A 475 -15.83 -5.01 9.06
CA ILE A 475 -15.82 -3.71 9.75
C ILE A 475 -16.61 -2.67 8.95
N LEU A 476 -16.33 -2.56 7.64
CA LEU A 476 -16.99 -1.59 6.76
C LEU A 476 -18.48 -1.90 6.56
N GLU A 477 -18.86 -3.17 6.39
CA GLU A 477 -20.27 -3.55 6.30
C GLU A 477 -21.01 -3.25 7.61
N SER A 478 -20.40 -3.54 8.77
CA SER A 478 -20.96 -3.20 10.07
C SER A 478 -21.10 -1.69 10.26
N PHE A 479 -20.13 -0.91 9.79
CA PHE A 479 -20.21 0.55 9.75
C PHE A 479 -21.35 1.05 8.87
N ALA A 480 -21.51 0.50 7.65
CA ALA A 480 -22.55 0.88 6.69
C ALA A 480 -23.97 0.57 7.18
N VAL A 481 -24.14 -0.35 8.13
CA VAL A 481 -25.44 -0.61 8.78
C VAL A 481 -25.55 -0.05 10.20
N ASN A 482 -24.60 0.78 10.64
CA ASN A 482 -24.55 1.39 11.97
C ASN A 482 -24.54 0.37 13.13
N LYS A 483 -23.83 -0.75 12.94
CA LYS A 483 -23.66 -1.83 13.93
C LYS A 483 -22.19 -2.08 14.28
N LEU A 484 -21.30 -1.16 13.94
CA LEU A 484 -19.89 -1.27 14.34
C LEU A 484 -19.78 -1.16 15.86
N SER A 485 -19.21 -2.18 16.50
CA SER A 485 -19.13 -2.32 17.95
C SER A 485 -18.41 -1.15 18.61
N ASP A 486 -19.08 -0.48 19.56
CA ASP A 486 -18.47 0.58 20.37
C ASP A 486 -17.55 0.03 21.47
N LYS A 487 -17.63 -1.28 21.78
CA LYS A 487 -16.68 -1.94 22.68
C LYS A 487 -15.35 -2.20 21.98
N SER A 488 -15.41 -2.68 20.73
CA SER A 488 -14.23 -3.04 19.95
C SER A 488 -13.60 -1.84 19.26
N TYR A 489 -14.43 -0.88 18.87
CA TYR A 489 -14.00 0.34 18.18
C TYR A 489 -14.61 1.56 18.86
N PRO A 490 -14.24 1.92 20.09
CA PRO A 490 -14.84 3.04 20.80
C PRO A 490 -14.58 4.38 20.10
N TYR A 491 -15.47 5.34 20.34
CA TYR A 491 -15.25 6.73 19.99
C TYR A 491 -14.31 7.37 21.01
N LEU A 492 -13.29 8.07 20.52
CA LEU A 492 -12.48 8.96 21.35
C LEU A 492 -13.17 10.32 21.54
N THR A 493 -13.90 10.76 20.50
CA THR A 493 -14.72 11.97 20.51
C THR A 493 -16.13 11.64 20.04
N ASN A 494 -17.14 11.97 20.86
CA ASN A 494 -18.54 11.75 20.51
C ASN A 494 -18.99 12.73 19.42
N SER A 495 -19.69 12.25 18.39
CA SER A 495 -20.45 13.07 17.46
C SER A 495 -21.92 12.64 17.45
N ARG A 496 -22.79 13.60 17.11
CA ARG A 496 -24.24 13.39 17.03
C ARG A 496 -24.67 12.89 15.65
N ASP A 497 -23.88 13.21 14.63
CA ASP A 497 -24.22 12.96 13.23
C ASP A 497 -23.40 11.79 12.68
N ARG A 498 -24.00 11.03 11.77
CA ARG A 498 -23.37 9.83 11.21
C ARG A 498 -22.32 10.23 10.16
N PRO A 499 -21.07 9.78 10.30
CA PRO A 499 -20.05 10.09 9.30
C PRO A 499 -20.34 9.42 7.96
N THR A 500 -20.17 10.17 6.86
CA THR A 500 -20.29 9.66 5.49
C THR A 500 -18.92 9.42 4.85
N ASP A 501 -17.91 10.12 5.35
CA ASP A 501 -16.54 10.08 4.89
C ASP A 501 -15.69 9.29 5.89
N ILE A 502 -14.93 8.30 5.42
CA ILE A 502 -14.17 7.39 6.27
C ILE A 502 -12.70 7.37 5.81
N ILE A 503 -11.80 7.68 6.71
CA ILE A 503 -10.36 7.48 6.53
C ILE A 503 -9.99 6.31 7.43
N ILE A 504 -9.48 5.22 6.86
CA ILE A 504 -9.02 4.06 7.59
C ILE A 504 -7.50 4.10 7.60
N PHE A 505 -6.88 3.97 8.77
CA PHE A 505 -5.43 3.88 8.88
C PHE A 505 -5.03 2.60 9.60
N ILE A 506 -4.23 1.77 8.95
CA ILE A 506 -3.77 0.47 9.47
C ILE A 506 -2.33 0.59 9.97
N CYS A 507 -2.17 0.52 11.30
CA CYS A 507 -0.88 0.45 11.95
C CYS A 507 -0.21 -0.88 11.64
N GLY A 508 1.08 -0.86 11.26
CA GLY A 508 1.79 -2.07 10.85
C GLY A 508 1.68 -2.38 9.35
N GLY A 509 0.78 -1.71 8.62
CA GLY A 509 0.73 -1.74 7.16
C GLY A 509 -0.58 -2.29 6.61
N ALA A 510 -0.99 -1.73 5.48
CA ALA A 510 -2.16 -2.14 4.70
C ALA A 510 -1.78 -3.13 3.60
N THR A 511 -2.74 -3.77 2.96
CA THR A 511 -2.51 -4.64 1.79
C THR A 511 -3.28 -4.16 0.56
N TYR A 512 -2.88 -4.64 -0.63
CA TYR A 512 -3.64 -4.38 -1.85
C TYR A 512 -5.00 -5.12 -1.87
N GLU A 513 -5.15 -6.23 -1.13
CA GLU A 513 -6.43 -6.90 -0.96
C GLU A 513 -7.43 -6.03 -0.18
N GLU A 514 -6.95 -5.33 0.84
CA GLU A 514 -7.74 -4.35 1.59
C GLU A 514 -8.09 -3.13 0.73
N ALA A 515 -7.19 -2.71 -0.16
CA ALA A 515 -7.47 -1.66 -1.13
C ALA A 515 -8.59 -2.07 -2.12
N VAL A 516 -8.63 -3.34 -2.55
CA VAL A 516 -9.75 -3.89 -3.34
C VAL A 516 -11.04 -3.86 -2.53
N THR A 517 -10.98 -4.21 -1.24
CA THR A 517 -12.14 -4.15 -0.33
C THR A 517 -12.71 -2.73 -0.23
N ILE A 518 -11.85 -1.72 -0.13
CA ILE A 518 -12.24 -0.30 -0.07
C ILE A 518 -12.87 0.15 -1.39
N ASN A 519 -12.30 -0.24 -2.53
CA ASN A 519 -12.88 0.06 -3.83
C ASN A 519 -14.29 -0.53 -3.97
N ASN A 520 -14.45 -1.81 -3.62
CA ASN A 520 -15.74 -2.49 -3.66
C ASN A 520 -16.77 -1.80 -2.74
N PHE A 521 -16.35 -1.39 -1.55
CA PHE A 521 -17.20 -0.64 -0.63
C PHE A 521 -17.65 0.71 -1.23
N ASN A 522 -16.71 1.48 -1.80
CA ASN A 522 -17.00 2.76 -2.45
C ASN A 522 -17.95 2.61 -3.64
N ASN A 523 -17.79 1.56 -4.44
CA ASN A 523 -18.68 1.29 -5.57
C ASN A 523 -20.08 0.87 -5.10
N LYS A 524 -20.16 -0.04 -4.11
CA LYS A 524 -21.42 -0.56 -3.56
C LYS A 524 -22.25 0.54 -2.90
N TYR A 525 -21.61 1.42 -2.15
CA TYR A 525 -22.26 2.51 -1.42
C TYR A 525 -22.04 3.88 -2.06
N ASN A 526 -21.86 3.92 -3.38
CA ASN A 526 -21.60 5.15 -4.10
C ASN A 526 -22.70 6.19 -3.83
N GLY A 527 -22.28 7.43 -3.53
CA GLY A 527 -23.17 8.53 -3.14
C GLY A 527 -23.61 8.53 -1.67
N GLN A 528 -23.38 7.45 -0.92
CA GLN A 528 -23.69 7.38 0.52
C GLN A 528 -22.44 7.45 1.39
N PHE A 529 -21.43 6.64 1.05
CA PHE A 529 -20.16 6.58 1.78
C PHE A 529 -18.97 6.75 0.84
N ARG A 530 -17.88 7.29 1.38
CA ARG A 530 -16.59 7.33 0.71
C ARG A 530 -15.51 6.95 1.70
N ALA A 531 -14.68 5.98 1.34
CA ALA A 531 -13.62 5.44 2.15
C ALA A 531 -12.26 5.62 1.45
N VAL A 532 -11.24 5.97 2.23
CA VAL A 532 -9.83 5.98 1.83
C VAL A 532 -9.05 5.13 2.83
N LEU A 533 -8.12 4.32 2.32
CA LEU A 533 -7.22 3.48 3.10
C LEU A 533 -5.82 4.08 3.16
N GLY A 534 -5.26 4.09 4.35
CA GLY A 534 -3.89 4.41 4.65
C GLY A 534 -3.23 3.29 5.45
N GLY A 535 -1.91 3.18 5.34
CA GLY A 535 -1.11 2.32 6.20
C GLY A 535 0.28 2.91 6.44
N THR A 536 0.97 2.39 7.46
CA THR A 536 2.39 2.74 7.67
C THR A 536 3.22 2.35 6.45
N THR A 537 2.95 1.17 5.88
CA THR A 537 3.50 0.68 4.62
C THR A 537 2.42 -0.10 3.84
N ILE A 538 2.74 -0.57 2.64
CA ILE A 538 1.97 -1.62 1.95
C ILE A 538 2.73 -2.93 2.08
N LEU A 539 2.07 -3.95 2.62
CA LEU A 539 2.66 -5.25 2.90
C LEU A 539 2.43 -6.24 1.74
N ASN A 540 3.46 -7.05 1.51
CA ASN A 540 3.35 -8.38 0.94
C ASN A 540 3.78 -9.41 2.00
N THR A 541 3.64 -10.69 1.68
CA THR A 541 3.97 -11.80 2.58
C THR A 541 5.40 -11.73 3.08
N LYS A 542 6.35 -11.44 2.18
CA LYS A 542 7.78 -11.36 2.53
C LYS A 542 8.05 -10.25 3.55
N GLN A 543 7.53 -9.04 3.30
CA GLN A 543 7.71 -7.90 4.19
C GLN A 543 7.06 -8.15 5.56
N PHE A 544 5.86 -8.75 5.56
CA PHE A 544 5.16 -9.05 6.81
C PHE A 544 5.92 -10.08 7.66
N LEU A 545 6.44 -11.17 7.07
CA LEU A 545 7.26 -12.14 7.79
C LEU A 545 8.56 -11.53 8.33
N GLN A 546 9.20 -10.65 7.55
CA GLN A 546 10.40 -9.92 7.99
C GLN A 546 10.09 -8.98 9.17
N ASP A 547 8.96 -8.29 9.14
CA ASP A 547 8.54 -7.42 10.22
C ASP A 547 8.24 -8.22 11.50
N ILE A 548 7.66 -9.42 11.40
CA ILE A 548 7.44 -10.34 12.52
C ILE A 548 8.78 -10.84 13.08
N GLU A 549 9.73 -11.22 12.22
CA GLU A 549 11.05 -11.65 12.66
C GLU A 549 11.76 -10.56 13.48
N ASN A 550 11.62 -9.30 13.06
CA ASN A 550 12.22 -8.15 13.74
C ASN A 550 11.60 -7.84 15.11
N LEU A 551 10.46 -8.42 15.47
CA LEU A 551 9.89 -8.29 16.82
C LEU A 551 10.74 -8.98 17.92
N LYS A 552 11.74 -9.81 17.56
CA LYS A 552 12.68 -10.43 18.54
C LYS A 552 13.64 -9.42 19.18
N LYS A 553 13.84 -8.27 18.52
CA LYS A 553 14.82 -7.23 18.88
C LYS A 553 14.11 -6.02 19.47
#